data_AF-A0A6L9KVI7-F1
#
_entry.id   AF-A0A6L9KVI7-F1
#
_cell.length_a   1.000
_cell.length_b   1.000
_cell.length_c   1.000
_cell.angle_alpha   90.00
_cell.angle_beta   90.00
_cell.angle_gamma   90.00
#
_symmetry.space_group_name_H-M   'P 1'
#
loop_
_entity.id
_entity.type
_entity.pdbx_description
1 polymer ?
#
loop_
_entity_poly.entity_id
_entity_poly.type
_entity_poly.pdbx_seq_one_letter_code
_entity_poly.pdbx_strand_id
1 'polypeptide(L)'
;MRISPEKLESSLSQGLQPLTVVLGEEPLLAFETLDALRSAAHRQGFVTREVLTVEPGFDWSALTLACNSNSLFGDKKLVELRIPSGKPGTEGARHLETLGRQPSEDTRVLVSLPALDYRTQQSAWCKALESSGLMVVAKNDRTHLALGEMFASRQVKKTYVALVQGKVERARGT
;
A
#
# COMPACT_ATOMS: atom_id res chain seq x y z
N MET A 1 -3.30 -9.56 -9.16
CA MET A 1 -2.22 -10.49 -8.75
C MET A 1 -1.57 -9.97 -7.47
N ARG A 2 -1.27 -10.83 -6.48
CA ARG A 2 -0.55 -10.43 -5.24
C ARG A 2 0.95 -10.74 -5.33
N ILE A 3 1.79 -9.77 -5.00
CA ILE A 3 3.24 -9.96 -4.91
C ILE A 3 3.82 -9.35 -3.63
N SER A 4 4.99 -9.84 -3.22
CA SER A 4 5.80 -9.21 -2.17
C SER A 4 6.68 -8.09 -2.78
N PRO A 5 7.11 -7.09 -2.00
CA PRO A 5 7.97 -5.99 -2.47
C PRO A 5 9.25 -6.46 -3.15
N GLU A 6 9.82 -7.60 -2.73
CA GLU A 6 11.03 -8.16 -3.34
C GLU A 6 10.85 -8.54 -4.82
N LYS A 7 9.62 -8.89 -5.23
CA LYS A 7 9.30 -9.23 -6.62
C LYS A 7 8.85 -8.00 -7.43
N LEU A 8 8.78 -6.82 -6.79
CA LEU A 8 8.32 -5.59 -7.42
C LEU A 8 9.22 -5.20 -8.58
N GLU A 9 10.55 -5.20 -8.40
CA GLU A 9 11.49 -4.79 -9.45
C GLU A 9 11.37 -5.63 -10.72
N SER A 10 11.20 -6.94 -10.55
CA SER A 10 10.97 -7.86 -11.67
C SER A 10 9.64 -7.56 -12.39
N SER A 11 8.58 -7.29 -11.63
CA SER A 11 7.28 -6.90 -12.21
C SER A 11 7.35 -5.54 -12.90
N LEU A 12 8.08 -4.56 -12.34
CA LEU A 12 8.25 -3.23 -12.91
C LEU A 12 9.05 -3.26 -14.21
N SER A 13 9.96 -4.22 -14.35
CA SER A 13 10.71 -4.46 -15.57
C SER A 13 9.83 -4.93 -16.72
N GLN A 14 8.69 -5.57 -16.42
CA GLN A 14 7.70 -5.98 -17.42
C GLN A 14 6.71 -4.86 -17.79
N GLY A 15 6.73 -3.74 -17.06
CA GLY A 15 5.85 -2.59 -17.27
C GLY A 15 5.00 -2.26 -16.04
N LEU A 16 4.60 -0.98 -15.91
CA LEU A 16 3.77 -0.54 -14.80
C LEU A 16 2.31 -0.86 -15.09
N GLN A 17 1.70 -1.67 -14.23
CA GLN A 17 0.30 -2.05 -14.34
C GLN A 17 -0.61 -0.81 -14.21
N PRO A 18 -1.73 -0.74 -14.96
CA PRO A 18 -2.66 0.39 -14.93
C PRO A 18 -3.10 0.79 -13.51
N LEU A 19 -3.31 -0.22 -12.67
CA LEU A 19 -3.67 -0.11 -11.28
C LEU A 19 -2.66 -0.85 -10.42
N THR A 20 -2.08 -0.18 -9.44
CA THR A 20 -1.25 -0.80 -8.41
C THR A 20 -1.76 -0.45 -7.03
N VAL A 21 -1.93 -1.45 -6.18
CA VAL A 21 -2.38 -1.32 -4.79
C VAL A 21 -1.23 -1.70 -3.86
N VAL A 22 -0.89 -0.85 -2.90
CA VAL A 22 0.11 -1.12 -1.87
C VAL A 22 -0.59 -1.25 -0.53
N LEU A 23 -0.52 -2.45 0.06
CA LEU A 23 -0.97 -2.72 1.42
C LEU A 23 0.22 -2.53 2.37
N GLY A 24 0.19 -1.47 3.17
CA GLY A 24 1.22 -1.13 4.15
C GLY A 24 1.01 -1.85 5.47
N GLU A 25 1.45 -3.11 5.55
CA GLU A 25 1.59 -3.80 6.83
C GLU A 25 2.76 -3.24 7.64
N GLU A 26 3.85 -2.89 6.96
CA GLU A 26 4.98 -2.15 7.55
C GLU A 26 5.15 -0.77 6.87
N PRO A 27 5.14 0.34 7.64
CA PRO A 27 5.20 1.69 7.07
C PRO A 27 6.43 1.92 6.18
N LEU A 28 7.61 1.48 6.62
CA LEU A 28 8.86 1.70 5.88
C LEU A 28 8.83 0.99 4.52
N LEU A 29 8.49 -0.30 4.50
CA LEU A 29 8.38 -1.07 3.26
C LEU A 29 7.32 -0.51 2.32
N ALA A 30 6.20 -0.01 2.87
CA ALA A 30 5.18 0.65 2.07
C ALA A 30 5.72 1.91 1.40
N PHE A 31 6.49 2.74 2.11
CA PHE A 31 7.11 3.93 1.54
C PHE A 31 8.12 3.60 0.45
N GLU A 32 9.00 2.63 0.68
CA GLU A 32 10.00 2.19 -0.32
C GLU A 32 9.31 1.63 -1.57
N THR A 33 8.28 0.80 -1.39
CA THR A 33 7.46 0.26 -2.47
C THR A 33 6.81 1.37 -3.30
N LEU A 34 6.20 2.35 -2.64
CA LEU A 34 5.58 3.50 -3.29
C LEU A 34 6.63 4.35 -4.04
N ASP A 35 7.81 4.53 -3.48
CA ASP A 35 8.88 5.30 -4.11
C ASP A 35 9.45 4.62 -5.36
N ALA A 36 9.65 3.30 -5.31
CA ALA A 36 10.01 2.49 -6.48
C ALA A 36 8.95 2.58 -7.59
N LEU A 37 7.67 2.52 -7.23
CA LEU A 37 6.54 2.66 -8.16
C LEU A 37 6.51 4.05 -8.80
N ARG A 38 6.69 5.11 -8.03
CA ARG A 38 6.76 6.49 -8.55
C ARG A 38 7.93 6.66 -9.49
N SER A 39 9.11 6.17 -9.10
CA SER A 39 10.31 6.23 -9.94
C SER A 39 10.13 5.48 -11.25
N ALA A 40 9.47 4.31 -11.24
CA ALA A 40 9.15 3.57 -12.45
C ALA A 40 8.11 4.28 -13.32
N ALA A 41 7.08 4.88 -12.72
CA ALA A 41 6.09 5.67 -13.43
C ALA A 41 6.73 6.87 -14.14
N HIS A 42 7.60 7.61 -13.43
CA HIS A 42 8.32 8.74 -14.00
C HIS A 42 9.19 8.33 -15.20
N ARG A 43 9.90 7.19 -15.12
CA ARG A 43 10.69 6.64 -16.23
C ARG A 43 9.83 6.26 -17.46
N GLN A 44 8.54 5.98 -17.27
CA GLN A 44 7.60 5.64 -18.35
C GLN A 44 6.85 6.88 -18.90
N GLY A 45 7.20 8.08 -18.43
CA GLY A 45 6.63 9.35 -18.89
C GLY A 45 5.45 9.86 -18.07
N PHE A 46 5.10 9.22 -16.94
CA PHE A 46 4.08 9.71 -16.02
C PHE A 46 4.70 10.78 -15.10
N VAL A 47 4.86 12.01 -15.61
CA VAL A 47 5.52 13.11 -14.90
C VAL A 47 4.56 13.85 -13.98
N THR A 48 3.29 13.96 -14.38
CA THR A 48 2.26 14.65 -13.59
C THR A 48 1.76 13.72 -12.49
N ARG A 49 1.87 14.15 -11.23
CA ARG A 49 1.38 13.41 -10.06
C ARG A 49 0.28 14.18 -9.34
N GLU A 50 -0.84 13.51 -9.11
CA GLU A 50 -1.98 14.02 -8.36
C GLU A 50 -2.22 13.13 -7.15
N VAL A 51 -2.26 13.69 -5.94
CA VAL A 51 -2.39 12.92 -4.69
C VAL A 51 -3.73 13.23 -4.06
N LEU A 52 -4.55 12.20 -3.87
CA LEU A 52 -5.86 12.28 -3.23
C LEU A 52 -5.79 11.54 -1.90
N THR A 53 -6.01 12.23 -0.79
CA THR A 53 -6.05 11.60 0.54
C THR A 53 -7.49 11.53 1.01
N VAL A 54 -7.95 10.32 1.31
CA VAL A 54 -9.31 10.07 1.77
C VAL A 54 -9.41 10.41 3.25
N GLU A 55 -10.14 11.49 3.52
CA GLU A 55 -10.50 11.99 4.84
C GLU A 55 -12.02 11.84 5.06
N PRO A 56 -12.52 12.01 6.30
CA PRO A 56 -13.97 12.04 6.54
C PRO A 56 -14.64 13.13 5.68
N GLY A 57 -15.62 12.73 4.85
CA GLY A 57 -16.29 13.64 3.91
C GLY A 57 -15.56 13.84 2.58
N PHE A 58 -14.54 13.03 2.26
CA PHE A 58 -13.87 13.05 0.97
C PHE A 58 -14.85 12.82 -0.19
N ASP A 59 -14.76 13.67 -1.21
CA ASP A 59 -15.56 13.59 -2.42
C ASP A 59 -14.94 12.60 -3.41
N TRP A 60 -15.59 11.44 -3.58
CA TRP A 60 -15.13 10.39 -4.48
C TRP A 60 -15.28 10.74 -5.97
N SER A 61 -16.06 11.76 -6.31
CA SER A 61 -16.12 12.26 -7.68
C SER A 61 -14.77 12.84 -8.14
N ALA A 62 -13.97 13.39 -7.21
CA ALA A 62 -12.63 13.88 -7.48
C ALA A 62 -11.69 12.78 -8.00
N LEU A 63 -11.84 11.53 -7.53
CA LEU A 63 -11.06 10.40 -8.04
C LEU A 63 -11.39 10.11 -9.51
N THR A 64 -12.67 10.06 -9.84
CA THR A 64 -13.13 9.83 -11.22
C THR A 64 -12.67 10.95 -12.15
N LEU A 65 -12.78 12.20 -11.69
CA LEU A 65 -12.30 13.37 -12.41
C LEU A 65 -10.79 13.32 -12.62
N ALA A 66 -10.00 13.00 -11.60
CA ALA A 66 -8.56 12.86 -11.71
C ALA A 66 -8.18 11.77 -12.74
N CYS A 67 -8.89 10.63 -12.73
CA CYS A 67 -8.63 9.51 -13.65
C CYS A 67 -9.00 9.79 -15.11
N ASN A 68 -10.06 10.59 -15.33
CA ASN A 68 -10.60 10.95 -16.65
C ASN A 68 -10.14 12.33 -17.14
N SER A 69 -9.37 13.05 -16.34
CA SER A 69 -8.77 14.33 -16.73
C SER A 69 -7.64 14.08 -17.72
N ASN A 70 -8.01 13.80 -18.96
CA ASN A 70 -7.05 13.69 -20.05
C ASN A 70 -6.44 15.08 -20.29
N SER A 71 -5.13 15.19 -20.11
CA SER A 71 -4.42 16.38 -20.56
C SER A 71 -4.64 16.52 -22.06
N LEU A 72 -5.10 17.68 -22.52
CA LEU A 72 -5.27 17.99 -23.95
C LEU A 72 -3.94 17.87 -24.73
N PHE A 73 -2.81 17.80 -24.02
CA PHE A 73 -1.47 17.67 -24.56
C PHE A 73 -0.94 16.23 -24.58
N GLY A 74 -1.76 15.24 -24.19
CA GLY A 74 -1.34 13.83 -24.14
C GLY A 74 -0.43 13.50 -22.95
N ASP A 75 -0.42 14.33 -21.91
CA ASP A 75 0.39 14.06 -20.71
C ASP A 75 -0.15 12.84 -19.96
N LYS A 76 0.75 11.89 -19.73
CA LYS A 76 0.50 10.73 -18.89
C LYS A 76 0.51 11.16 -17.42
N LYS A 77 -0.51 10.73 -16.65
CA LYS A 77 -0.70 11.14 -15.26
C LYS A 77 -0.62 9.95 -14.29
N LEU A 78 -0.01 10.17 -13.13
CA LEU A 78 -0.03 9.26 -11.99
C LEU A 78 -0.98 9.82 -10.92
N VAL A 79 -2.06 9.10 -10.62
CA VAL A 79 -2.99 9.42 -9.53
C VAL A 79 -2.68 8.53 -8.34
N GLU A 80 -2.35 9.13 -7.20
CA GLU A 80 -2.07 8.42 -5.95
C GLU A 80 -3.22 8.62 -4.96
N LEU A 81 -4.00 7.58 -4.73
CA LEU A 81 -5.09 7.57 -3.76
C LEU A 81 -4.61 6.97 -2.44
N ARG A 82 -4.65 7.75 -1.36
CA ARG A 82 -4.29 7.31 0.00
C ARG A 82 -5.54 7.13 0.82
N ILE A 83 -5.71 5.96 1.43
CA ILE A 83 -6.86 5.66 2.29
C ILE A 83 -6.31 5.26 3.68
N PRO A 84 -5.95 6.22 4.55
CA PRO A 84 -5.33 5.92 5.84
C PRO A 84 -6.20 5.07 6.76
N SER A 85 -7.53 5.16 6.62
CA SER A 85 -8.49 4.37 7.39
C SER A 85 -8.58 2.91 6.95
N GLY A 86 -8.05 2.57 5.77
CA GLY A 86 -8.27 1.28 5.09
C GLY A 86 -9.71 1.02 4.66
N LYS A 87 -10.62 1.97 4.90
CA LYS A 87 -12.07 1.80 4.70
C LYS A 87 -12.58 2.88 3.76
N PRO A 88 -12.86 2.55 2.48
CA PRO A 88 -13.38 3.50 1.51
C PRO A 88 -14.89 3.81 1.69
N GLY A 89 -15.59 3.09 2.57
CA GLY A 89 -17.05 3.20 2.71
C GLY A 89 -17.81 2.66 1.49
N THR A 90 -19.13 2.85 1.47
CA THR A 90 -20.01 2.33 0.40
C THR A 90 -19.85 3.07 -0.92
N GLU A 91 -19.64 4.38 -0.87
CA GLU A 91 -19.42 5.20 -2.06
C GLU A 91 -18.04 4.91 -2.67
N GLY A 92 -16.99 4.95 -1.86
CA GLY A 92 -15.64 4.65 -2.33
C GLY A 92 -15.48 3.23 -2.85
N ALA A 93 -16.15 2.24 -2.25
CA ALA A 93 -16.17 0.88 -2.79
C ALA A 93 -16.69 0.85 -4.25
N ARG A 94 -17.76 1.59 -4.56
CA ARG A 94 -18.30 1.69 -5.94
C ARG A 94 -17.31 2.34 -6.90
N HIS A 95 -16.65 3.43 -6.48
CA HIS A 95 -15.65 4.09 -7.33
C HIS A 95 -14.43 3.20 -7.57
N LEU A 96 -13.95 2.48 -6.56
CA LEU A 96 -12.84 1.52 -6.68
C LEU A 96 -13.20 0.32 -7.55
N GLU A 97 -14.42 -0.19 -7.48
CA GLU A 97 -14.91 -1.26 -8.36
C GLU A 97 -14.95 -0.81 -9.82
N THR A 98 -15.48 0.39 -10.08
CA THR A 98 -15.48 0.98 -11.43
C THR A 98 -14.06 1.18 -11.96
N LEU A 99 -13.17 1.70 -11.12
CA LEU A 99 -11.76 1.89 -11.45
C LEU A 99 -11.07 0.58 -11.83
N GLY A 100 -11.35 -0.51 -11.10
CA GLY A 100 -10.85 -1.83 -11.47
C GLY A 100 -11.38 -2.31 -12.82
N ARG A 101 -12.64 -2.03 -13.16
CA ARG A 101 -13.23 -2.52 -14.43
C ARG A 101 -12.74 -1.74 -15.65
N GLN A 102 -12.47 -0.45 -15.49
CA GLN A 102 -12.13 0.46 -16.59
C GLN A 102 -10.92 1.32 -16.23
N PRO A 103 -9.70 0.75 -16.21
CA PRO A 103 -8.50 1.54 -16.04
C PRO A 103 -8.19 2.33 -17.32
N SER A 104 -7.89 3.63 -17.18
CA SER A 104 -7.43 4.46 -18.30
C SER A 104 -6.02 4.05 -18.74
N GLU A 105 -5.74 4.06 -20.04
CA GLU A 105 -4.40 3.71 -20.55
C GLU A 105 -3.35 4.79 -20.29
N ASP A 106 -3.77 6.06 -20.26
CA ASP A 106 -2.91 7.23 -20.05
C ASP A 106 -2.77 7.65 -18.58
N THR A 107 -3.57 7.05 -17.70
CA THR A 107 -3.51 7.29 -16.26
C THR A 107 -3.04 6.03 -15.56
N ARG A 108 -2.08 6.17 -14.64
CA ARG A 108 -1.72 5.10 -13.70
C ARG A 108 -2.28 5.44 -12.34
N VAL A 109 -2.93 4.49 -11.68
CA VAL A 109 -3.49 4.70 -10.36
C VAL A 109 -2.73 3.87 -9.33
N LEU A 110 -2.25 4.55 -8.29
CA LEU A 110 -1.56 3.98 -7.16
C LEU A 110 -2.42 4.13 -5.91
N VAL A 111 -2.91 3.02 -5.36
CA VAL A 111 -3.74 3.02 -4.14
C VAL A 111 -2.88 2.62 -2.96
N SER A 112 -2.75 3.49 -1.96
CA SER A 112 -2.05 3.22 -0.71
C SER A 112 -3.07 2.96 0.41
N LEU A 113 -2.99 1.77 1.00
CA LEU A 113 -3.84 1.30 2.09
C LEU A 113 -2.97 0.83 3.25
N PRO A 114 -3.45 0.91 4.51
CA PRO A 114 -2.82 0.22 5.63
C PRO A 114 -3.04 -1.30 5.54
N ALA A 115 -2.57 -2.04 6.55
CA ALA A 115 -2.94 -3.43 6.76
C ALA A 115 -4.47 -3.59 6.78
N LEU A 116 -5.01 -4.38 5.84
CA LEU A 116 -6.43 -4.69 5.75
C LEU A 116 -6.78 -5.92 6.56
N ASP A 117 -7.90 -5.87 7.28
CA ASP A 117 -8.47 -7.05 7.93
C ASP A 117 -9.02 -8.06 6.90
N TYR A 118 -9.18 -9.31 7.34
CA TYR A 118 -9.64 -10.40 6.48
C TYR A 118 -11.00 -10.10 5.83
N ARG A 119 -11.91 -9.46 6.56
CA ARG A 119 -13.25 -9.09 6.06
C ARG A 119 -13.16 -8.06 4.93
N THR A 120 -12.31 -7.05 5.08
CA THR A 120 -12.12 -6.02 4.04
C THR A 120 -11.41 -6.59 2.83
N GLN A 121 -10.45 -7.51 3.02
CA GLN A 121 -9.82 -8.21 1.89
C GLN A 121 -10.81 -9.07 1.08
N GLN A 122 -11.88 -9.58 1.71
CA GLN A 122 -12.91 -10.36 1.01
C GLN A 122 -13.95 -9.53 0.26
N SER A 123 -13.94 -8.20 0.43
CA SER A 123 -14.90 -7.29 -0.20
C SER A 123 -14.81 -7.31 -1.73
N ALA A 124 -15.92 -6.98 -2.39
CA ALA A 124 -16.00 -6.96 -3.85
C ALA A 124 -15.02 -5.95 -4.47
N TRP A 125 -14.90 -4.75 -3.89
CA TRP A 125 -13.95 -3.73 -4.34
C TRP A 125 -12.50 -4.20 -4.23
N CYS A 126 -12.10 -4.85 -3.13
CA CYS A 126 -10.73 -5.33 -2.99
C CYS A 126 -10.40 -6.42 -4.03
N LYS A 127 -11.36 -7.32 -4.28
CA LYS A 127 -11.23 -8.35 -5.32
C LYS A 127 -11.17 -7.77 -6.72
N ALA A 128 -11.95 -6.73 -7.01
CA ALA A 128 -11.91 -6.03 -8.30
C ALA A 128 -10.55 -5.36 -8.54
N LEU A 129 -9.99 -4.70 -7.52
CA LEU A 129 -8.65 -4.11 -7.63
C LEU A 129 -7.58 -5.20 -7.82
N GLU A 130 -7.72 -6.33 -7.13
CA GLU A 130 -6.80 -7.46 -7.24
C GLU A 130 -6.88 -8.16 -8.61
N SER A 131 -8.06 -8.24 -9.25
CA SER A 131 -8.19 -8.83 -10.58
C SER A 131 -7.63 -7.94 -11.68
N SER A 132 -7.73 -6.63 -11.51
CA SER A 132 -7.47 -5.65 -12.57
C SER A 132 -6.09 -5.01 -12.49
N GLY A 133 -5.31 -5.35 -11.47
CA GLY A 133 -4.02 -4.74 -11.24
C GLY A 133 -3.05 -5.58 -10.41
N LEU A 134 -1.99 -4.91 -10.01
CA LEU A 134 -0.96 -5.44 -9.14
C LEU A 134 -1.25 -5.07 -7.69
N MET A 135 -1.26 -6.03 -6.79
CA MET A 135 -1.37 -5.78 -5.35
C MET A 135 -0.06 -6.17 -4.67
N VAL A 136 0.63 -5.19 -4.10
CA VAL A 136 1.89 -5.37 -3.38
C VAL A 136 1.58 -5.35 -1.90
N VAL A 137 1.88 -6.46 -1.22
CA VAL A 137 1.70 -6.57 0.23
C VAL A 137 3.03 -6.25 0.89
N ALA A 138 3.20 -5.03 1.38
CA ALA A 138 4.42 -4.55 2.03
C ALA A 138 4.55 -5.12 3.45
N LYS A 139 4.76 -6.44 3.50
CA LYS A 139 5.01 -7.24 4.69
C LYS A 139 6.42 -7.81 4.63
N ASN A 140 7.11 -7.79 5.76
CA ASN A 140 8.49 -8.26 5.88
C ASN A 140 8.51 -9.75 6.20
N ASP A 141 8.30 -10.60 5.19
CA ASP A 141 8.39 -12.06 5.37
C ASP A 141 9.83 -12.50 5.72
N ARG A 142 10.85 -11.72 5.28
CA ARG A 142 12.26 -12.06 5.41
C ARG A 142 12.80 -11.94 6.84
N THR A 143 12.34 -10.96 7.62
CA THR A 143 12.80 -10.78 9.01
C THR A 143 12.32 -11.93 9.90
N HIS A 144 11.09 -12.43 9.70
CA HIS A 144 10.59 -13.59 10.46
C HIS A 144 11.24 -14.91 10.04
N LEU A 145 11.49 -15.12 8.75
CA LEU A 145 12.17 -16.32 8.24
C LEU A 145 13.64 -16.37 8.64
N ALA A 146 14.39 -15.28 8.41
CA ALA A 146 15.80 -15.19 8.78
C ALA A 146 16.00 -15.21 10.30
N LEU A 147 15.13 -14.53 11.09
CA LEU A 147 15.16 -14.67 12.54
C LEU A 147 14.79 -16.08 12.98
N GLY A 148 13.82 -16.73 12.33
CA GLY A 148 13.48 -18.13 12.58
C GLY A 148 14.68 -19.07 12.37
N GLU A 149 15.39 -18.91 11.25
CA GLU A 149 16.63 -19.64 10.94
C GLU A 149 17.76 -19.31 11.93
N MET A 150 17.93 -18.05 12.31
CA MET A 150 18.94 -17.60 13.28
C MET A 150 18.64 -18.09 14.71
N PHE A 151 17.36 -18.20 15.11
CA PHE A 151 16.96 -18.81 16.37
C PHE A 151 17.13 -20.34 16.36
N ALA A 152 16.76 -21.00 15.25
CA ALA A 152 16.96 -22.44 15.07
C ALA A 152 18.45 -22.82 15.09
N SER A 153 19.31 -21.98 14.52
CA SER A 153 20.77 -22.13 14.51
C SER A 153 21.48 -21.57 15.76
N ARG A 154 20.73 -21.06 16.76
CA ARG A 154 21.24 -20.44 18.01
C ARG A 154 22.24 -19.29 17.80
N GLN A 155 22.21 -18.63 16.64
CA GLN A 155 23.09 -17.50 16.33
C GLN A 155 22.63 -16.19 16.97
N VAL A 156 21.36 -16.11 17.41
CA VAL A 156 20.79 -14.91 18.03
C VAL A 156 20.02 -15.29 19.31
N LYS A 157 20.13 -14.46 20.36
CA LYS A 157 19.45 -14.67 21.65
C LYS A 157 18.30 -13.68 21.80
N LYS A 158 17.09 -14.18 22.07
CA LYS A 158 15.92 -13.32 22.25
C LYS A 158 15.96 -12.66 23.62
N THR A 159 15.99 -11.33 23.65
CA THR A 159 15.83 -10.54 24.88
C THR A 159 14.43 -9.97 24.90
N TYR A 160 13.62 -10.39 25.86
CA TYR A 160 12.31 -9.80 26.11
C TYR A 160 12.47 -8.66 27.10
N VAL A 161 12.26 -7.43 26.63
CA VAL A 161 12.19 -6.27 27.52
C VAL A 161 10.73 -6.12 27.95
N ALA A 162 10.44 -6.47 29.20
CA ALA A 162 9.16 -6.19 29.83
C ALA A 162 9.24 -4.83 30.53
N LEU A 163 8.43 -3.87 30.09
CA LEU A 163 8.19 -2.64 30.84
C LEU A 163 7.19 -2.96 31.95
N VAL A 164 7.68 -3.03 33.18
CA VAL A 164 6.86 -3.24 34.38
C VAL A 164 6.65 -1.90 35.06
N GLN A 165 5.39 -1.49 35.23
CA GLN A 165 5.03 -0.32 36.02
C GLN A 165 4.56 -0.79 37.40
N GLY A 166 5.27 -0.38 38.46
CA GLY A 166 4.93 -0.69 39.85
C GLY A 166 5.59 0.29 40.81
N LYS A 167 5.05 0.43 42.02
CA LYS A 167 5.69 1.22 43.09
C LYS A 167 6.73 0.34 43.78
N VAL A 168 7.99 0.78 43.77
CA VAL A 168 9.06 0.15 44.55
C VAL A 168 8.95 0.68 45.98
N GLU A 169 8.46 -0.14 46.92
CA GLU A 169 8.55 0.20 48.34
C GLU A 169 10.02 0.14 48.78
N ARG A 170 10.59 1.30 49.11
CA ARG A 170 11.93 1.38 49.68
C ARG A 170 11.89 0.74 51.07
N ALA A 171 12.68 -0.31 51.28
CA ALA A 171 12.93 -0.84 52.61
C ALA A 171 13.51 0.28 53.49
N ARG A 172 12.89 0.50 54.66
CA ARG A 172 13.37 1.42 55.69
C ARG A 172 14.83 1.09 56.04
N GLY A 173 15.72 2.07 55.88
CA GLY A 173 17.08 2.01 56.42
C GLY A 173 17.18 2.96 57.61
N THR A 174 17.34 2.38 58.81
CA THR A 174 17.87 3.00 60.03
C THR A 174 19.33 3.39 59.88
#